data_AF-A0A813R6Q7-F1
#
_entry.id   AF-A0A813R6Q7-F1
#
_cell.length_a   1.000
_cell.length_b   1.000
_cell.length_c   1.000
_cell.angle_alpha   90.00
_cell.angle_beta   90.00
_cell.angle_gamma   90.00
#
_symmetry.space_group_name_H-M   'P 1'
#
loop_
_entity.id
_entity.type
_entity.pdbx_description
1 polymer ?
#
loop_
_entity_poly.entity_id
_entity_poly.type
_entity_poly.pdbx_seq_one_letter_code
_entity_poly.pdbx_strand_id
1 'polypeptide(L)'
;MTKRRINLGNNILSQEPSGPKMKTEIPGPKSKQFMKKLEKTQNALSTIFVLDVEKSIGNYAVDVDGNILLDVYEQIASLPLGYNHPAIQKVFQDSKNLSQLVNRPALGVHPTPQFIKQIDQTLLRVIYYYLIF
;
A
#
# COMPACT_ATOMS: atom_id res chain seq x y z
N MET A 1 24.31 -4.64 22.62
CA MET A 1 23.39 -4.53 21.48
C MET A 1 22.01 -5.04 21.91
N THR A 2 21.08 -4.13 22.17
CA THR A 2 19.73 -4.49 22.63
C THR A 2 18.90 -4.89 21.42
N LYS A 3 18.50 -6.16 21.32
CA LYS A 3 17.48 -6.60 20.36
C LYS A 3 16.21 -5.80 20.64
N ARG A 4 15.96 -4.73 19.88
CA ARG A 4 14.66 -4.05 19.90
C ARG A 4 13.65 -5.07 19.36
N ARG A 5 12.87 -5.67 20.25
CA ARG A 5 11.64 -6.39 19.91
C ARG A 5 10.85 -5.48 18.96
N ILE A 6 10.52 -5.97 17.77
CA ILE A 6 9.50 -5.34 16.95
C ILE A 6 8.22 -5.50 17.76
N ASN A 7 7.80 -4.41 18.40
CA ASN A 7 6.48 -4.34 18.99
C ASN A 7 5.54 -4.26 17.80
N LEU A 8 5.04 -5.42 17.34
CA LEU A 8 3.93 -5.51 16.39
C LEU A 8 2.77 -4.85 17.11
N GLY A 9 2.62 -3.54 16.94
CA GLY A 9 1.64 -2.76 17.68
C GLY A 9 0.29 -3.44 17.54
N ASN A 10 -0.28 -3.88 18.67
CA ASN A 10 -1.66 -4.34 18.75
C ASN A 10 -2.56 -3.21 18.23
N ASN A 11 -2.95 -3.22 16.94
CA ASN A 11 -4.06 -2.41 16.40
C ASN A 11 -4.36 -2.52 14.89
N ILE A 12 -3.55 -3.20 14.07
CA ILE A 12 -3.84 -3.28 12.62
C ILE A 12 -4.80 -4.43 12.33
N LEU A 13 -4.54 -5.61 12.89
CA LEU A 13 -5.40 -6.79 12.77
C LEU A 13 -6.81 -6.55 13.35
N SER A 14 -6.99 -5.61 14.28
CA SER A 14 -8.30 -5.31 14.86
C SER A 14 -9.24 -4.55 13.93
N GLN A 15 -8.74 -4.01 12.81
CA GLN A 15 -9.56 -3.30 11.83
C GLN A 15 -9.82 -4.12 10.56
N GLU A 16 -9.12 -5.26 10.39
CA GLU A 16 -9.39 -6.15 9.27
C GLU A 16 -10.78 -6.81 9.41
N PRO A 17 -11.47 -7.06 8.29
CA PRO A 17 -12.63 -7.94 8.28
C PRO A 17 -12.30 -9.31 8.88
N SER A 18 -13.28 -9.96 9.50
CA SER A 18 -13.11 -11.33 10.02
C SER A 18 -12.91 -12.39 8.94
N GLY A 19 -13.15 -12.04 7.68
CA GLY A 19 -13.05 -12.94 6.54
C GLY A 19 -13.58 -12.34 5.24
N PRO A 20 -13.38 -13.04 4.10
CA PRO A 20 -13.92 -12.61 2.82
C PRO A 20 -15.46 -12.67 2.82
N LYS A 21 -16.10 -11.78 2.05
CA LYS A 21 -17.55 -11.68 1.92
C LYS A 21 -17.95 -11.25 0.51
N MET A 22 -18.50 -12.20 -0.23
CA MET A 22 -18.96 -11.98 -1.60
C MET A 22 -20.41 -11.49 -1.63
N LYS A 23 -20.69 -10.49 -2.47
CA LYS A 23 -22.01 -9.92 -2.76
C LYS A 23 -22.42 -10.15 -4.21
N THR A 24 -21.44 -10.25 -5.12
CA THR A 24 -21.65 -10.51 -6.55
C THR A 24 -20.60 -11.49 -7.06
N GLU A 25 -20.79 -11.97 -8.29
CA GLU A 25 -19.67 -12.51 -9.07
C GLU A 25 -18.61 -11.43 -9.33
N ILE A 26 -17.40 -11.86 -9.71
CA ILE A 26 -16.31 -10.97 -10.10
C ILE A 26 -15.98 -11.19 -11.58
N PRO A 27 -15.91 -10.13 -12.41
CA PRO A 27 -16.24 -8.74 -12.06
C PRO A 27 -17.75 -8.53 -11.86
N GLY A 28 -18.12 -7.72 -10.87
CA GLY A 28 -19.49 -7.32 -10.64
C GLY A 28 -20.00 -6.29 -11.66
N PRO A 29 -21.31 -5.92 -11.62
CA PRO A 29 -21.92 -5.03 -12.59
C PRO A 29 -21.28 -3.63 -12.64
N LYS A 30 -20.87 -3.05 -11.51
CA LYS A 30 -20.20 -1.74 -11.48
C LYS A 30 -18.79 -1.83 -12.06
N SER A 31 -18.05 -2.88 -11.71
CA SER A 31 -16.73 -3.15 -12.31
C SER A 31 -16.84 -3.31 -13.83
N LYS A 32 -17.78 -4.12 -14.32
CA LYS A 32 -18.05 -4.29 -15.77
C LYS A 32 -18.40 -2.97 -16.45
N GLN A 33 -19.24 -2.14 -15.83
CA GLN A 33 -19.61 -0.83 -16.38
C GLN A 33 -18.40 0.10 -16.49
N PHE A 34 -17.52 0.10 -15.49
CA PHE A 34 -16.28 0.87 -15.52
C PHE A 34 -15.31 0.35 -16.59
N MET A 35 -15.11 -0.97 -16.68
CA MET A 35 -14.25 -1.59 -17.69
C MET A 35 -14.69 -1.21 -19.10
N LYS A 36 -15.99 -1.24 -19.40
CA LYS A 36 -16.54 -0.79 -20.70
C LYS A 36 -16.25 0.68 -21.00
N LYS A 37 -16.15 1.53 -19.98
CA LYS A 37 -15.73 2.93 -20.16
C LYS A 37 -14.22 3.02 -20.41
N LEU A 38 -13.42 2.25 -19.66
CA LEU A 38 -11.98 2.19 -19.79
C LEU A 38 -11.54 1.71 -21.18
N GLU A 39 -12.24 0.74 -21.74
CA GLU A 39 -12.03 0.19 -23.10
C GLU A 39 -12.09 1.24 -24.21
N LYS A 40 -12.81 2.35 -23.98
CA LYS A 40 -12.88 3.46 -24.94
C LYS A 40 -11.61 4.30 -24.99
N THR A 41 -10.77 4.21 -23.96
CA THR A 41 -9.56 5.03 -23.81
C THR A 41 -8.29 4.19 -23.93
N GLN A 42 -8.32 2.93 -23.48
CA GLN A 42 -7.19 2.02 -23.55
C GLN A 42 -7.66 0.56 -23.61
N ASN A 43 -6.75 -0.35 -23.92
CA ASN A 43 -7.00 -1.77 -23.80
C ASN A 43 -7.22 -2.15 -22.32
N ALA A 44 -8.37 -2.75 -22.01
CA ALA A 44 -8.73 -3.14 -20.64
C ALA A 44 -8.75 -4.67 -20.42
N LEU A 45 -8.24 -5.48 -21.36
CA LEU A 45 -8.33 -6.95 -21.31
C LEU A 45 -7.70 -7.57 -20.05
N SER A 46 -6.70 -6.92 -19.46
CA SER A 46 -6.04 -7.38 -18.22
C SER A 46 -6.73 -6.92 -16.93
N THR A 47 -7.78 -6.09 -17.02
CA THR A 47 -8.49 -5.59 -15.83
C THR A 47 -9.40 -6.69 -15.28
N ILE A 48 -9.20 -7.08 -14.03
CA ILE A 48 -9.95 -8.19 -13.39
C ILE A 48 -11.25 -7.67 -12.74
N PHE A 49 -11.15 -6.56 -11.99
CA PHE A 49 -12.26 -5.81 -11.39
C PHE A 49 -11.77 -4.41 -11.01
N VAL A 50 -12.65 -3.55 -10.51
CA VAL A 50 -12.27 -2.21 -10.03
C VAL A 50 -12.18 -2.20 -8.52
N LEU A 51 -11.00 -1.90 -7.99
CA LEU A 51 -10.69 -1.87 -6.57
C LEU A 51 -11.22 -0.57 -5.92
N ASP A 52 -11.91 -0.71 -4.79
CA ASP A 52 -12.24 0.36 -3.85
C ASP A 52 -11.13 0.42 -2.78
N VAL A 53 -10.07 1.17 -3.10
CA VAL A 53 -8.89 1.29 -2.23
C VAL A 53 -9.24 1.91 -0.89
N GLU A 54 -10.20 2.83 -0.83
CA GLU A 54 -10.59 3.51 0.42
C GLU A 54 -11.20 2.55 1.44
N LYS A 55 -11.94 1.54 0.98
CA LYS A 55 -12.55 0.51 1.85
C LYS A 55 -11.65 -0.71 2.09
N SER A 56 -10.58 -0.86 1.32
CA SER A 56 -9.63 -1.95 1.47
C SER A 56 -8.79 -1.75 2.72
N ILE A 57 -8.44 -2.81 3.45
CA ILE A 57 -7.66 -2.69 4.69
C ILE A 57 -6.84 -3.94 4.96
N GLY A 58 -5.56 -3.75 5.30
CA GLY A 58 -4.65 -4.85 5.59
C GLY A 58 -4.58 -5.83 4.43
N ASN A 59 -4.88 -7.10 4.69
CA ASN A 59 -4.88 -8.17 3.67
C ASN A 59 -6.18 -8.23 2.82
N TYR A 60 -7.14 -7.33 3.04
CA TYR A 60 -8.45 -7.40 2.41
C TYR A 60 -8.65 -6.32 1.34
N ALA A 61 -8.84 -6.75 0.10
CA ALA A 61 -9.24 -5.92 -1.02
C ALA A 61 -10.77 -5.83 -1.09
N VAL A 62 -11.30 -4.63 -1.24
CA VAL A 62 -12.73 -4.40 -1.48
C VAL A 62 -12.91 -3.91 -2.90
N ASP A 63 -13.78 -4.54 -3.69
CA ASP A 63 -14.12 -4.00 -5.02
C ASP A 63 -15.26 -2.98 -4.97
N VAL A 64 -15.49 -2.26 -6.08
CA VAL A 64 -16.57 -1.25 -6.17
C VAL A 64 -17.99 -1.84 -6.08
N ASP A 65 -18.13 -3.15 -6.26
CA ASP A 65 -19.36 -3.92 -6.09
C ASP A 65 -19.59 -4.31 -4.62
N GLY A 66 -18.57 -4.10 -3.76
CA GLY A 66 -18.60 -4.31 -2.32
C GLY A 66 -18.27 -5.73 -1.90
N ASN A 67 -17.64 -6.52 -2.78
CA ASN A 67 -17.03 -7.80 -2.45
C ASN A 67 -15.80 -7.55 -1.58
N ILE A 68 -15.64 -8.32 -0.51
CA ILE A 68 -14.45 -8.31 0.35
C ILE A 68 -13.66 -9.59 0.04
N LEU A 69 -12.46 -9.43 -0.47
CA LEU A 69 -11.56 -10.52 -0.85
C LEU A 69 -10.37 -10.57 0.09
N LEU A 70 -9.94 -11.77 0.48
CA LEU A 70 -8.59 -11.96 1.01
C LEU A 70 -7.63 -11.88 -0.18
N ASP A 71 -6.79 -10.84 -0.19
CA ASP A 71 -5.84 -10.59 -1.27
C ASP A 71 -4.50 -11.26 -0.97
N VAL A 72 -4.27 -12.42 -1.59
CA VAL A 72 -3.00 -13.15 -1.54
C VAL A 72 -2.08 -12.83 -2.73
N TYR A 73 -2.48 -11.86 -3.57
CA TYR A 73 -1.73 -11.40 -4.73
C TYR A 73 -1.02 -10.07 -4.48
N GLU A 74 -1.56 -9.24 -3.57
CA GLU A 74 -0.96 -8.01 -3.04
C GLU A 74 -0.43 -7.07 -4.12
N GLN A 75 -1.25 -6.85 -5.17
CA GLN A 75 -0.89 -6.03 -6.33
C GLN A 75 0.46 -6.44 -6.96
N ILE A 76 0.61 -7.72 -7.28
CA ILE A 76 1.89 -8.28 -7.78
C ILE A 76 2.99 -8.15 -6.71
N ALA A 77 2.70 -8.60 -5.49
CA ALA A 77 3.63 -8.58 -4.35
C ALA A 77 4.26 -7.20 -4.08
N SER A 78 3.52 -6.11 -4.32
CA SER A 78 4.01 -4.74 -4.21
C SER A 78 3.45 -3.96 -3.01
N LEU A 79 2.56 -4.56 -2.22
CA LEU A 79 1.99 -3.97 -1.00
C LEU A 79 2.62 -4.55 0.27
N PRO A 80 3.79 -4.07 0.73
CA PRO A 80 4.54 -4.70 1.83
C PRO A 80 3.85 -4.65 3.20
N LEU A 81 2.84 -3.81 3.37
CA LEU A 81 2.14 -3.58 4.64
C LEU A 81 0.61 -3.69 4.50
N GLY A 82 0.13 -4.17 3.36
CA GLY A 82 -1.30 -4.22 3.03
C GLY A 82 -1.94 -2.84 2.75
N TYR A 83 -3.25 -2.86 2.51
CA TYR A 83 -4.04 -1.67 2.20
C TYR A 83 -4.21 -0.76 3.43
N ASN A 84 -4.17 0.56 3.21
CA ASN A 84 -4.52 1.58 4.22
C ASN A 84 -3.82 1.45 5.59
N HIS A 85 -2.57 1.00 5.60
CA HIS A 85 -1.81 0.83 6.83
C HIS A 85 -1.75 2.14 7.67
N PRO A 86 -2.19 2.15 8.95
CA PRO A 86 -2.35 3.38 9.74
C PRO A 86 -1.06 4.19 9.90
N ALA A 87 0.11 3.53 9.98
CA ALA A 87 1.38 4.26 10.08
C ALA A 87 1.72 5.03 8.79
N ILE A 88 1.31 4.52 7.61
CA ILE A 88 1.53 5.22 6.34
C ILE A 88 0.60 6.42 6.26
N GLN A 89 -0.69 6.26 6.61
CA GLN A 89 -1.62 7.38 6.66
C GLN A 89 -1.13 8.51 7.58
N LYS A 90 -0.58 8.17 8.75
CA LYS A 90 0.02 9.16 9.68
C LYS A 90 1.19 9.92 9.05
N VAL A 91 2.03 9.26 8.23
CA VAL A 91 3.14 9.93 7.54
C VAL A 91 2.61 10.97 6.54
N PHE A 92 1.55 10.65 5.79
CA PHE A 92 0.96 11.59 4.82
C PHE A 92 0.16 12.73 5.49
N GLN A 93 -0.34 12.53 6.70
CA GLN A 93 -1.04 13.55 7.50
C GLN A 93 -0.10 14.48 8.28
N ASP A 94 1.16 14.09 8.48
CA ASP A 94 2.14 14.93 9.17
C ASP A 94 2.59 16.09 8.26
N SER A 95 2.22 17.32 8.64
CA SER A 95 2.56 18.53 7.90
C SER A 95 4.06 18.74 7.71
N LYS A 96 4.91 18.13 8.55
CA LYS A 96 6.37 18.17 8.41
C LYS A 96 6.86 17.46 7.14
N ASN A 97 6.06 16.54 6.59
CA ASN A 97 6.39 15.80 5.38
C ASN A 97 5.93 16.52 4.10
N LEU A 98 5.09 17.57 4.21
CA LEU A 98 4.46 18.23 3.07
C LEU A 98 5.48 18.67 2.01
N SER A 99 6.58 19.31 2.42
CA SER A 99 7.61 19.78 1.48
C SER A 99 8.23 18.62 0.68
N GLN A 100 8.45 17.46 1.31
CA GLN A 100 9.00 16.27 0.63
C GLN A 100 7.97 15.59 -0.28
N LEU A 101 6.68 15.72 0.03
CA LEU A 101 5.60 15.14 -0.78
C LEU A 101 5.36 15.91 -2.08
N VAL A 102 5.48 17.24 -2.06
CA VAL A 102 5.15 18.08 -3.22
C VAL A 102 6.36 18.48 -4.06
N ASN A 103 7.59 18.33 -3.54
CA ASN A 103 8.81 18.69 -4.23
C ASN A 103 9.67 17.46 -4.51
N ARG A 104 9.97 17.19 -5.78
CA ARG A 104 10.85 16.10 -6.22
C ARG A 104 12.23 16.63 -6.59
N PRO A 105 13.25 16.58 -5.71
CA PRO A 105 14.60 17.06 -6.02
C PRO A 105 15.33 16.09 -6.97
N ALA A 106 16.24 16.63 -7.79
CA ALA A 106 17.22 15.84 -8.52
C ALA A 106 18.32 15.37 -7.55
N LEU A 107 18.09 14.26 -6.85
CA LEU A 107 18.92 13.82 -5.70
C LEU A 107 20.42 13.63 -6.00
N GLY A 108 20.81 13.41 -7.26
CA GLY A 108 22.21 13.35 -7.67
C GLY A 108 22.94 14.70 -7.68
N VAL A 109 22.20 15.81 -7.74
CA VAL A 109 22.74 17.18 -7.82
C VAL A 109 22.33 18.02 -6.60
N HIS A 110 21.09 17.84 -6.13
CA HIS A 110 20.48 18.62 -5.04
C HIS A 110 19.87 17.70 -3.98
N PRO A 111 20.69 16.98 -3.17
CA PRO A 111 20.17 16.19 -2.07
C PRO A 111 19.57 17.09 -0.97
N THR A 112 18.58 16.59 -0.25
CA THR A 112 18.02 17.29 0.91
C THR A 112 18.82 16.97 2.17
N PRO A 113 18.81 17.83 3.21
CA PRO A 113 19.55 17.57 4.45
C PRO A 113 19.20 16.23 5.13
N GLN A 114 17.99 15.69 4.90
CA GLN A 114 17.52 14.45 5.49
C GLN A 114 17.94 13.19 4.71
N PHE A 115 18.45 13.33 3.48
CA PHE A 115 18.62 12.22 2.55
C PHE A 115 19.55 11.11 3.07
N ILE A 116 20.72 11.49 3.62
CA ILE A 116 21.69 10.53 4.18
C ILE A 116 21.04 9.73 5.31
N LYS A 117 20.40 10.41 6.26
CA LYS A 117 19.70 9.78 7.38
C LYS A 117 18.58 8.85 6.91
N GLN A 118 17.83 9.24 5.87
CA GLN A 118 16.77 8.41 5.32
C GLN A 118 17.30 7.12 4.72
N ILE A 119 18.39 7.18 3.94
CA ILE A 119 19.04 6.00 3.37
C ILE A 119 19.56 5.07 4.49
N ASP A 120 20.24 5.62 5.50
CA ASP A 120 20.76 4.86 6.64
C ASP A 120 19.66 4.13 7.41
N GLN A 121 18.52 4.80 7.61
CA GLN A 121 17.41 4.27 8.40
C GLN A 121 16.50 3.31 7.63
N THR A 122 16.62 3.27 6.30
CA THR A 122 15.79 2.44 5.40
C THR A 122 16.62 1.37 4.70
N LEU A 123 17.19 1.69 3.53
CA LEU A 123 17.84 0.74 2.63
C LEU A 123 19.12 0.15 3.24
N LEU A 124 20.02 0.99 3.77
CA LEU A 124 21.29 0.50 4.31
C LEU A 124 21.12 -0.24 5.63
N ARG A 125 20.07 0.08 6.39
CA ARG A 125 19.74 -0.65 7.62
C ARG A 125 19.68 -2.15 7.36
N VAL A 126 19.00 -2.57 6.29
CA VAL A 126 18.86 -4.00 5.94
C VAL A 126 20.22 -4.62 5.64
N ILE A 127 21.09 -3.92 4.91
CA ILE A 127 22.43 -4.40 4.54
C ILE A 127 23.30 -4.67 5.78
N TYR A 128 23.30 -3.75 6.75
CA TYR A 128 24.06 -3.92 7.98
C TYR A 128 23.57 -5.08 8.86
N TYR A 129 22.31 -5.52 8.72
CA TYR A 129 21.83 -6.73 9.42
C TYR A 129 22.43 -8.02 8.85
N TYR A 130 22.80 -8.06 7.56
CA TYR A 130 23.30 -9.27 6.89
C TYR A 130 24.84 -9.38 6.83
N LEU A 131 25.58 -8.30 7.11
CA LEU A 131 27.06 -8.28 7.10
C LEU A 131 27.71 -8.58 8.48
N ILE A 132 26.91 -8.84 9.52
CA ILE A 132 27.38 -9.14 10.89
C ILE A 132 27.06 -10.60 11.28
N PHE A 133 26.80 -11.46 10.31
CA PHE A 133 26.78 -12.92 10.42
C PHE A 133 27.73 -13.52 9.37
#